data_AF-A0A936JRI0-F1
#
_entry.id   AF-A0A936JRI0-F1
#
_cell.length_a   1.000
_cell.length_b   1.000
_cell.length_c   1.000
_cell.angle_alpha   90.00
_cell.angle_beta   90.00
_cell.angle_gamma   90.00
#
_symmetry.space_group_name_H-M   'P 1'
#
loop_
_entity.id
_entity.type
_entity.pdbx_description
1 polymer ?
#
loop_
_entity_poly.entity_id
_entity_poly.type
_entity_poly.pdbx_seq_one_letter_code
_entity_poly.pdbx_strand_id
1 'polypeptide(L)'
;MKRAGQMTIFLLCVIFSVASAYNVFSDNSEVERMAAAVACGEQGPSCRAQVTRIERTPFGQTFGMQTPKRTVDVVCRRAAIMVGDYSCKLR
;
A
#
# COMPACT_ATOMS: atom_id res chain seq x y z
N MET A 1 -37.15 8.88 10.64
CA MET A 1 -35.78 9.38 10.91
C MET A 1 -34.81 8.28 11.38
N LYS A 2 -35.16 7.43 12.36
CA LYS A 2 -34.23 6.37 12.86
C LYS A 2 -33.77 5.36 11.79
N ARG A 3 -34.68 4.88 10.93
CA ARG A 3 -34.37 3.89 9.89
C ARG A 3 -33.45 4.42 8.78
N ALA A 4 -33.63 5.68 8.36
CA ALA A 4 -32.78 6.29 7.35
C ALA A 4 -31.33 6.41 7.85
N GLY A 5 -31.13 6.91 9.09
CA GLY A 5 -29.81 6.98 9.70
C GLY A 5 -29.15 5.60 9.88
N GLN A 6 -29.92 4.59 10.29
CA GLN A 6 -29.42 3.21 10.41
C GLN A 6 -28.98 2.65 9.05
N MET A 7 -29.76 2.84 7.99
CA MET A 7 -29.36 2.41 6.65
C MET A 7 -28.11 3.13 6.16
N THR A 8 -28.00 4.44 6.39
CA THR A 8 -26.80 5.20 6.01
C THR A 8 -25.56 4.63 6.71
N ILE A 9 -25.62 4.39 8.02
CA ILE A 9 -24.49 3.82 8.77
C ILE A 9 -24.16 2.42 8.25
N PHE A 10 -25.16 1.57 8.04
CA PHE A 10 -24.96 0.23 7.50
C PHE A 10 -24.24 0.27 6.14
N LEU A 11 -24.71 1.13 5.22
CA LEU A 11 -24.08 1.28 3.91
C LEU A 11 -22.64 1.78 4.01
N LEU A 12 -22.35 2.74 4.90
CA LEU A 12 -20.98 3.21 5.14
C LEU A 12 -20.07 2.08 5.65
N CYS A 13 -20.55 1.25 6.57
CA CYS A 13 -19.79 0.09 7.05
C CYS A 13 -19.51 -0.90 5.93
N VAL A 14 -20.50 -1.24 5.11
CA VAL A 14 -20.34 -2.16 3.98
C VAL A 14 -19.32 -1.61 2.97
N ILE A 15 -19.44 -0.34 2.60
CA ILE A 15 -18.50 0.31 1.67
C ILE A 15 -17.07 0.28 2.23
N PHE A 16 -16.90 0.62 3.52
CA PHE A 16 -15.60 0.59 4.18
C PHE A 16 -14.98 -0.81 4.22
N SER A 17 -15.78 -1.84 4.55
CA SER A 17 -15.32 -3.23 4.58
C SER A 17 -14.86 -3.72 3.20
N VAL A 18 -15.63 -3.43 2.15
CA VAL A 18 -15.25 -3.79 0.77
C VAL A 18 -13.99 -3.05 0.34
N ALA A 19 -13.89 -1.75 0.59
CA ALA A 19 -12.70 -0.96 0.26
C ALA A 19 -11.45 -1.47 1.00
N SER A 20 -11.61 -1.86 2.27
CA SER A 20 -10.53 -2.44 3.07
C SER A 20 -10.05 -3.77 2.50
N ALA A 21 -10.98 -4.66 2.16
CA ALA A 21 -10.65 -5.95 1.56
C ALA A 21 -9.93 -5.76 0.21
N TYR A 22 -10.42 -4.83 -0.62
CA TYR A 22 -9.77 -4.50 -1.90
C TYR A 22 -8.33 -4.01 -1.72
N ASN A 23 -8.08 -3.08 -0.79
CA ASN A 23 -6.74 -2.54 -0.56
C ASN A 23 -5.74 -3.58 -0.03
N VAL A 24 -6.21 -4.65 0.61
CA VAL A 24 -5.34 -5.70 1.17
C VAL A 24 -5.13 -6.85 0.18
N PHE A 25 -6.19 -7.28 -0.50
CA PHE A 25 -6.20 -8.53 -1.29
C PHE A 25 -6.11 -8.34 -2.80
N SER A 26 -6.24 -7.12 -3.33
CA SER A 26 -6.08 -6.88 -4.76
C SER A 26 -4.62 -7.06 -5.24
N ASP A 27 -4.45 -7.16 -6.56
CA ASP A 27 -3.13 -7.16 -7.17
C ASP A 27 -2.36 -5.89 -6.79
N ASN A 28 -1.08 -6.10 -6.50
CA ASN A 28 -0.18 -5.12 -5.94
C ASN A 28 1.18 -5.08 -6.67
N SER A 29 1.28 -5.78 -7.79
CA SER A 29 2.47 -5.83 -8.65
C SER A 29 3.01 -4.43 -8.98
N GLU A 30 2.12 -3.47 -9.25
CA GLU A 30 2.48 -2.09 -9.54
C GLU A 30 3.13 -1.38 -8.33
N VAL A 31 2.53 -1.49 -7.14
CA VAL A 31 3.04 -0.83 -5.92
C VAL A 31 4.36 -1.45 -5.49
N GLU A 32 4.51 -2.76 -5.64
CA GLU A 32 5.78 -3.44 -5.39
C GLU A 32 6.88 -2.92 -6.32
N ARG A 33 6.58 -2.73 -7.61
CA ARG A 33 7.52 -2.11 -8.57
C ARG A 33 7.88 -0.68 -8.17
N MET A 34 6.91 0.11 -7.71
CA MET A 34 7.17 1.47 -7.21
C MET A 34 8.06 1.44 -5.98
N ALA A 35 7.79 0.51 -5.06
CA ALA A 35 8.58 0.37 -3.84
C ALA A 35 10.01 -0.09 -4.15
N ALA A 36 10.20 -0.98 -5.12
CA ALA A 36 11.51 -1.41 -5.61
C ALA A 36 12.30 -0.25 -6.22
N ALA A 37 11.65 0.62 -7.00
CA ALA A 37 12.27 1.82 -7.55
C ALA A 37 12.75 2.77 -6.43
N VAL A 38 11.94 2.97 -5.39
CA VAL A 38 12.31 3.77 -4.21
C VAL A 38 13.45 3.13 -3.41
N ALA A 39 13.42 1.81 -3.21
CA ALA A 39 14.48 1.09 -2.51
C ALA A 39 15.83 1.20 -3.24
N CYS A 40 15.80 1.09 -4.56
CA CYS A 40 16.98 1.21 -5.41
C CYS A 40 17.54 2.65 -5.45
N GLY A 41 16.68 3.68 -5.55
CA GLY A 41 17.11 5.08 -5.52
C GLY A 41 18.27 5.35 -6.49
N GLU A 42 19.40 5.85 -5.96
CA GLU A 42 20.60 6.20 -6.74
C GLU A 42 21.53 5.00 -7.06
N GLN A 43 21.15 3.76 -6.72
CA GLN A 43 21.99 2.58 -6.99
C GLN A 43 22.12 2.24 -8.49
N GLY A 44 21.43 2.98 -9.36
CA GLY A 44 21.51 2.85 -10.81
C GLY A 44 20.56 1.77 -11.37
N PRO A 45 20.53 1.62 -12.70
CA PRO A 45 19.56 0.77 -13.41
C PRO A 45 19.78 -0.73 -13.21
N SER A 46 20.93 -1.15 -12.68
CA SER A 46 21.25 -2.55 -12.39
C SER A 46 20.77 -3.00 -11.00
N CYS A 47 20.25 -2.09 -10.18
CA CYS A 47 19.74 -2.44 -8.87
C CYS A 47 18.51 -3.35 -8.99
N ARG A 48 18.57 -4.49 -8.30
CA ARG A 48 17.43 -5.39 -8.10
C ARG A 48 17.12 -5.45 -6.61
N ALA A 49 16.06 -4.75 -6.21
CA ALA A 49 15.53 -4.86 -4.86
C ALA A 49 14.75 -6.16 -4.74
N GLN A 50 15.13 -7.01 -3.78
CA GLN A 50 14.43 -8.23 -3.45
C GLN A 50 13.50 -7.97 -2.26
N VAL A 51 12.24 -8.33 -2.39
CA VAL A 51 11.29 -8.23 -1.29
C VAL A 51 11.57 -9.32 -0.26
N THR A 52 11.76 -8.92 0.99
CA THR A 52 12.00 -9.82 2.12
C THR A 52 10.80 -9.88 3.07
N ARG A 53 9.98 -8.83 3.10
CA ARG A 53 8.78 -8.73 3.95
C ARG A 53 7.74 -7.86 3.27
N ILE A 54 6.47 -8.26 3.40
CA ILE A 54 5.32 -7.48 2.96
C ILE A 54 4.35 -7.38 4.14
N GLU A 55 3.99 -6.16 4.50
CA GLU A 55 2.92 -5.87 5.46
C GLU A 55 1.85 -5.05 4.77
N ARG A 56 0.65 -5.61 4.62
CA ARG A 56 -0.48 -4.93 3.99
C ARG A 56 -1.55 -4.59 5.01
N THR A 57 -1.99 -3.35 4.99
CA THR A 57 -3.12 -2.86 5.77
C THR A 57 -4.09 -2.14 4.83
N PRO A 58 -5.36 -1.96 5.24
CA PRO A 58 -6.33 -1.16 4.47
C PRO A 58 -5.85 0.27 4.14
N PHE A 59 -4.91 0.81 4.92
CA PHE A 59 -4.47 2.20 4.85
C PHE A 59 -3.11 2.38 4.14
N GLY A 60 -2.43 1.28 3.84
CA GLY A 60 -1.08 1.33 3.28
C GLY A 60 -0.32 0.03 3.44
N GLN A 61 0.84 -0.02 2.82
CA GLN A 61 1.66 -1.21 2.71
C GLN A 61 3.11 -0.86 3.02
N THR A 62 3.79 -1.74 3.73
CA THR A 62 5.23 -1.63 4.01
C THR A 62 5.94 -2.80 3.39
N PHE A 63 7.02 -2.51 2.65
CA PHE A 63 7.87 -3.49 2.01
C PHE A 63 9.25 -3.46 2.65
N GLY A 64 9.64 -4.55 3.27
CA GLY A 64 11.04 -4.81 3.57
C GLY A 64 11.73 -5.23 2.28
N MET A 65 12.77 -4.48 1.87
CA MET A 65 13.50 -4.71 0.64
C MET A 65 14.99 -4.81 0.90
N GLN A 66 15.62 -5.80 0.29
CA GLN A 66 17.07 -5.97 0.29
C GLN A 66 17.63 -5.56 -1.07
N THR A 67 18.56 -4.62 -1.05
CA THR A 67 19.33 -4.17 -2.22
C THR A 67 20.79 -4.59 -2.03
N PRO A 68 21.64 -4.56 -3.08
CA PRO A 68 23.05 -4.92 -2.96
C PRO A 68 23.82 -4.14 -1.88
N LYS A 69 23.40 -2.90 -1.58
CA LYS A 69 24.07 -2.05 -0.59
C LYS A 69 23.45 -2.10 0.81
N ARG A 70 22.16 -2.36 0.93
CA ARG A 70 21.41 -2.20 2.19
C ARG A 70 20.05 -2.88 2.18
N THR A 71 19.55 -3.12 3.38
CA THR A 71 18.14 -3.47 3.64
C THR A 71 17.39 -2.20 4.05
N VAL A 72 16.25 -1.93 3.42
CA VAL A 72 15.42 -0.75 3.66
C VAL A 72 13.96 -1.13 3.75
N ASP A 73 13.21 -0.36 4.53
CA ASP A 73 11.76 -0.44 4.55
C ASP A 73 11.18 0.70 3.70
N VAL A 74 10.25 0.35 2.79
CA VAL A 74 9.53 1.29 1.94
C VAL A 74 8.06 1.29 2.32
N VAL A 75 7.51 2.45 2.63
CA VAL A 75 6.09 2.63 2.96
C VAL A 75 5.38 3.23 1.76
N CYS A 76 4.37 2.53 1.26
CA CYS A 76 3.49 2.98 0.19
C CYS A 76 2.08 3.21 0.73
N ARG A 77 1.53 4.41 0.48
CA ARG A 77 0.17 4.79 0.91
C ARG A 77 -0.58 5.42 -0.24
N ARG A 78 -1.91 5.32 -0.21
CA ARG A 78 -2.77 6.06 -1.15
C ARG A 78 -2.92 7.50 -0.71
N ALA A 79 -3.09 8.41 -1.69
CA ALA A 79 -3.22 9.84 -1.45
C ALA A 79 -4.38 10.21 -0.49
N ALA A 80 -5.54 9.54 -0.59
CA ALA A 80 -6.70 9.77 0.26
C ALA A 80 -6.99 8.56 1.18
N ILE A 81 -5.94 8.00 1.79
CA ILE A 81 -5.97 6.86 2.74
C ILE A 81 -6.40 5.54 2.10
N MET A 82 -7.61 5.44 1.56
CA MET A 82 -8.17 4.23 0.94
C MET A 82 -8.35 4.34 -0.58
N VAL A 83 -8.28 5.55 -1.14
CA VAL A 83 -8.49 5.82 -2.58
C VAL A 83 -7.45 6.78 -3.13
N GLY A 84 -7.24 6.76 -4.45
CA GLY A 84 -6.24 7.55 -5.16
C GLY A 84 -4.91 6.84 -5.38
N ASP A 85 -3.98 7.55 -6.01
CA ASP A 85 -2.69 7.02 -6.44
C ASP A 85 -1.79 6.66 -5.25
N TYR A 86 -0.95 5.65 -5.44
CA TYR A 86 0.06 5.29 -4.46
C TYR A 86 1.23 6.26 -4.51
N SER A 87 1.75 6.59 -3.34
CA SER A 87 3.03 7.25 -3.16
C SER A 87 3.89 6.40 -2.23
N CYS A 88 5.10 6.08 -2.65
CA CYS A 88 6.06 5.26 -1.91
C CYS A 88 7.24 6.12 -1.45
N LYS A 89 7.70 5.88 -0.22
CA LYS A 89 8.88 6.54 0.34
C LYS A 89 9.61 5.62 1.30
N LEU A 90 10.90 5.87 1.52
CA LEU A 90 11.64 5.20 2.59
C LEU A 90 10.99 5.52 3.94
N ARG A 91 10.92 4.51 4.81
CA ARG A 91 10.37 4.63 6.16
C ARG A 91 11.27 5.47 7.06
#